data_AF-A0A0C9TYZ8-F1
#
_entry.id   AF-A0A0C9TYZ8-F1
#
_cell.length_a   1.000
_cell.length_b   1.000
_cell.length_c   1.000
_cell.angle_alpha   90.00
_cell.angle_beta   90.00
_cell.angle_gamma   90.00
#
_symmetry.space_group_name_H-M   'P 1'
#
loop_
_entity.id
_entity.type
_entity.pdbx_description
1 polymer ?
#
loop_
_entity_poly.entity_id
_entity_poly.type
_entity_poly.pdbx_seq_one_letter_code
_entity_poly.pdbx_strand_id
1 'polypeptide(L)'
;LHYILNTAGYNFLKASEYRAGGEMVFGRGIVLAEGPQHARQRKIMNPAFSFAAQRHYLPLFRRTAQKTVNKIKDDVLGIEQSKVTDIMQWLSLLTLDAIGEGIGDYLPLSKIGV
;
A
#
# COMPACT_ATOMS: atom_id res chain seq x y z
N LEU A 1 -23.18 9.63 -8.22
CA LEU A 1 -22.13 8.81 -7.56
C LEU A 1 -22.47 8.47 -6.09
N HIS A 2 -22.97 9.42 -5.29
CA HIS A 2 -23.34 9.21 -3.88
C HIS A 2 -24.26 7.99 -3.64
N TYR A 3 -25.30 7.81 -4.47
CA TYR A 3 -26.20 6.67 -4.35
C TYR A 3 -25.48 5.32 -4.51
N ILE A 4 -24.59 5.21 -5.51
CA ILE A 4 -23.87 3.98 -5.83
C ILE A 4 -22.82 3.67 -4.78
N LEU A 5 -22.02 4.65 -4.34
CA LEU A 5 -20.88 4.39 -3.46
C LEU A 5 -21.23 4.38 -1.96
N ASN A 6 -22.34 5.02 -1.57
CA ASN A 6 -22.69 5.22 -0.16
C ASN A 6 -24.03 4.59 0.20
N THR A 7 -25.11 5.01 -0.46
CA THR A 7 -26.48 4.61 -0.06
C THR A 7 -26.80 3.15 -0.38
N ALA A 8 -26.39 2.68 -1.56
CA ALA A 8 -26.72 1.35 -2.08
C ALA A 8 -25.46 0.54 -2.42
N GLY A 9 -24.32 0.83 -1.79
CA GLY A 9 -23.01 0.25 -2.13
C GLY A 9 -22.98 -1.27 -2.24
N TYR A 10 -23.66 -1.98 -1.32
CA TYR A 10 -23.72 -3.44 -1.36
C TYR A 10 -24.68 -4.02 -2.41
N ASN A 11 -25.51 -3.18 -3.04
CA ASN A 11 -26.37 -3.58 -4.16
C ASN A 11 -25.63 -3.57 -5.50
N PHE A 12 -24.43 -3.00 -5.55
CA PHE A 12 -23.58 -2.95 -6.73
C PHE A 12 -22.36 -3.87 -6.52
N LEU A 13 -22.49 -5.12 -6.98
CA LEU A 13 -21.43 -6.12 -6.85
C LEU A 13 -20.25 -5.82 -7.77
N LYS A 14 -19.04 -6.20 -7.34
CA LYS A 14 -17.86 -6.18 -8.22
C LYS A 14 -18.11 -7.08 -9.44
N ALA A 15 -17.74 -6.59 -10.62
CA ALA A 15 -17.85 -7.34 -11.87
C ALA A 15 -17.03 -8.65 -11.80
N SER A 16 -17.50 -9.68 -12.51
CA SER A 16 -16.93 -11.04 -12.45
C SER A 16 -15.44 -11.08 -12.83
N GLU A 17 -15.04 -10.28 -13.81
CA GLU A 17 -13.63 -10.17 -14.24
C GLU A 17 -12.72 -9.64 -13.12
N TYR A 18 -13.18 -8.61 -12.40
CA TYR A 18 -12.46 -8.06 -11.24
C TYR A 18 -12.34 -9.07 -10.11
N ARG A 19 -13.36 -9.92 -9.92
CA ARG A 19 -13.31 -10.99 -8.92
C ARG A 19 -12.32 -12.07 -9.30
N ALA A 20 -12.35 -12.57 -10.53
CA ALA A 20 -11.45 -13.63 -10.98
C ALA A 20 -9.97 -13.16 -10.91
N GLY A 21 -9.67 -11.97 -11.45
CA GLY A 21 -8.33 -11.38 -11.37
C GLY A 21 -7.91 -11.12 -9.93
N GLY A 22 -8.81 -10.56 -9.12
CA GLY A 22 -8.54 -10.29 -7.73
C GLY A 22 -8.29 -11.54 -6.89
N GLU A 23 -9.04 -12.63 -7.11
CA GLU A 23 -8.91 -13.87 -6.34
C GLU A 23 -7.54 -14.52 -6.58
N MET A 24 -7.01 -14.41 -7.81
CA MET A 24 -5.67 -14.91 -8.12
C MET A 24 -4.55 -14.12 -7.43
N VAL A 25 -4.71 -12.81 -7.27
CA VAL A 25 -3.66 -11.94 -6.72
C VAL A 25 -3.75 -11.82 -5.20
N PHE A 26 -4.95 -11.63 -4.66
CA PHE A 26 -5.17 -11.31 -3.25
C PHE A 26 -5.82 -12.46 -2.47
N GLY A 27 -6.24 -13.53 -3.14
CA GLY A 27 -7.03 -14.59 -2.54
C GLY A 27 -8.42 -14.13 -2.11
N ARG A 28 -9.14 -15.01 -1.41
CA ARG A 28 -10.46 -14.71 -0.85
C ARG A 28 -10.33 -13.90 0.44
N GLY A 29 -10.24 -12.59 0.30
CA GLY A 29 -10.11 -11.65 1.40
C GLY A 29 -11.08 -10.47 1.32
N ILE A 30 -10.87 -9.48 2.19
CA ILE A 30 -11.72 -8.29 2.28
C ILE A 30 -11.84 -7.50 0.97
N VAL A 31 -10.82 -7.55 0.11
CA VAL A 31 -10.85 -6.88 -1.19
C VAL A 31 -11.98 -7.43 -2.08
N LEU A 32 -12.32 -8.72 -1.94
CA LEU A 32 -13.27 -9.40 -2.82
C LEU A 32 -14.55 -9.84 -2.12
N ALA A 33 -14.57 -9.82 -0.79
CA ALA A 33 -15.77 -10.04 -0.01
C ALA A 33 -16.88 -9.05 -0.41
N GLU A 34 -18.12 -9.49 -0.28
CA GLU A 34 -19.30 -8.66 -0.54
C GLU A 34 -20.30 -8.71 0.62
N GLY A 35 -21.18 -7.72 0.65
CA GLY A 35 -22.33 -7.67 1.55
C GLY A 35 -21.95 -7.86 3.02
N PRO A 36 -22.70 -8.69 3.77
CA PRO A 36 -22.44 -8.91 5.20
C PRO A 36 -21.05 -9.46 5.52
N GLN A 37 -20.47 -10.26 4.62
CA GLN A 37 -19.12 -10.79 4.81
C GLN A 37 -18.08 -9.68 4.76
N HIS A 38 -18.18 -8.79 3.76
CA HIS A 38 -17.32 -7.60 3.67
C HIS A 38 -17.47 -6.71 4.91
N ALA A 39 -18.72 -6.43 5.32
CA ALA A 39 -18.99 -5.60 6.49
C ALA A 39 -18.37 -6.17 7.78
N ARG A 40 -18.47 -7.49 7.98
CA ARG A 40 -17.84 -8.20 9.11
C ARG A 40 -16.32 -8.11 9.07
N GLN A 41 -15.69 -8.43 7.94
CA GLN A 41 -14.24 -8.37 7.78
C GLN A 41 -13.69 -6.96 7.99
N ARG A 42 -14.36 -5.95 7.42
CA ARG A 42 -14.02 -4.53 7.62
C ARG A 42 -14.10 -4.12 9.08
N LYS A 43 -15.16 -4.52 9.78
CA LYS A 43 -15.31 -4.24 11.21
C LYS A 43 -14.16 -4.81 12.04
N ILE A 44 -13.69 -6.01 11.71
CA ILE A 44 -12.55 -6.66 12.39
C ILE A 44 -11.24 -5.92 12.11
N MET A 45 -11.02 -5.43 10.88
CA MET A 45 -9.76 -4.74 10.52
C MET A 45 -9.69 -3.29 10.98
N ASN A 46 -10.82 -2.56 11.04
CA ASN A 46 -10.85 -1.12 11.35
C ASN A 46 -10.02 -0.67 12.57
N PRO A 47 -9.92 -1.43 13.69
CA PRO A 47 -9.09 -1.03 14.84
C PRO A 47 -7.60 -0.78 14.49
N ALA A 48 -7.04 -1.54 13.56
CA ALA A 48 -5.65 -1.36 13.07
C ALA A 48 -5.48 -0.08 12.22
N PHE A 49 -6.58 0.50 11.76
CA PHE A 49 -6.63 1.75 11.00
C PHE A 49 -7.16 2.94 11.83
N SER A 50 -7.18 2.81 13.15
CA SER A 50 -7.50 3.92 14.05
C SER A 50 -6.38 4.97 14.08
N PHE A 51 -6.69 6.22 14.42
CA PHE A 51 -5.68 7.29 14.49
C PHE A 51 -4.51 6.93 15.42
N ALA A 52 -4.82 6.32 16.57
CA ALA A 52 -3.81 5.87 17.53
C ALA A 52 -2.92 4.77 16.93
N ALA A 53 -3.52 3.76 16.27
CA ALA A 53 -2.78 2.69 15.59
C ALA A 53 -1.87 3.26 14.49
N GLN A 54 -2.38 4.19 13.68
CA GLN A 54 -1.64 4.77 12.56
C GLN A 54 -0.45 5.63 13.00
N ARG A 55 -0.54 6.28 14.17
CA ARG A 55 0.57 7.07 14.72
C ARG A 55 1.82 6.21 14.99
N HIS A 56 1.65 4.92 15.28
CA HIS A 56 2.78 4.00 15.49
C HIS A 56 3.60 3.75 14.22
N TYR A 57 3.03 3.95 13.02
CA TYR A 57 3.75 3.79 11.75
C TYR A 57 4.53 5.05 11.35
N LEU A 58 4.31 6.21 11.98
CA LEU A 58 5.02 7.45 11.60
C LEU A 58 6.55 7.33 11.66
N PRO A 59 7.17 6.73 12.69
CA PRO A 59 8.62 6.53 12.71
C PRO A 59 9.10 5.64 11.57
N LEU A 60 8.34 4.59 11.21
CA LEU A 60 8.62 3.73 10.08
C LEU A 60 8.59 4.53 8.77
N PHE A 61 7.51 5.25 8.48
CA PHE A 61 7.39 6.03 7.25
C PHE A 61 8.48 7.09 7.12
N ARG A 62 8.84 7.77 8.23
CA ARG A 62 9.97 8.72 8.24
C ARG A 62 11.29 8.03 7.91
N ARG A 63 11.56 6.88 8.53
CA ARG A 63 12.78 6.10 8.27
C ARG A 63 12.86 5.65 6.81
N THR A 64 11.80 5.06 6.27
CA THR A 64 11.78 4.58 4.89
C THR A 64 11.88 5.73 3.89
N ALA A 65 11.19 6.84 4.13
CA ALA A 65 11.31 8.04 3.30
C ALA A 65 12.73 8.63 3.32
N GLN A 66 13.35 8.76 4.49
CA GLN A 66 14.72 9.27 4.60
C GLN A 66 15.72 8.34 3.90
N LYS A 67 15.55 7.02 4.02
CA LYS A 67 16.36 6.03 3.32
C LYS A 67 16.25 6.19 1.80
N THR A 68 15.04 6.32 1.28
CA THR A 68 14.81 6.52 -0.17
C THR A 68 15.40 7.84 -0.66
N VAL A 69 15.22 8.94 0.09
CA VAL A 69 15.81 10.24 -0.26
C VAL A 69 17.33 10.17 -0.29
N ASN A 70 17.97 9.51 0.67
CA ASN A 70 19.42 9.35 0.68
C ASN A 70 19.89 8.55 -0.55
N LYS A 71 19.22 7.44 -0.89
CA LYS A 71 19.55 6.67 -2.10
C LYS A 71 19.40 7.48 -3.39
N ILE A 72 18.33 8.28 -3.51
CA ILE A 72 18.14 9.16 -4.67
C ILE A 72 19.28 10.19 -4.73
N LYS A 73 19.66 10.79 -3.59
CA LYS A 73 20.78 11.73 -3.54
C LYS A 73 22.08 11.08 -3.99
N ASP A 74 22.38 9.88 -3.52
CA ASP A 74 23.59 9.15 -3.91
C ASP A 74 23.60 8.85 -5.42
N ASP A 75 22.46 8.48 -5.99
CA ASP A 75 22.29 8.18 -7.42
C ASP A 75 22.35 9.43 -8.33
N VAL A 76 22.06 10.62 -7.79
CA VAL A 76 22.05 11.91 -8.51
C VAL A 76 23.37 12.68 -8.32
N LEU A 77 23.97 12.63 -7.13
CA LEU A 77 25.20 13.38 -6.79
C LEU A 77 26.49 12.69 -7.26
N GLY A 78 26.44 11.43 -7.65
CA GLY A 78 27.60 10.69 -8.18
C GLY A 78 28.01 11.07 -9.62
N ILE A 79 27.34 12.05 -10.24
CA ILE A 79 27.51 12.37 -11.66
C ILE A 79 27.71 13.88 -11.81
N GLU A 80 28.78 14.30 -12.50
CA GLU A 80 29.05 15.72 -12.78
C GLU A 80 28.03 16.36 -13.75
N GLN A 81 27.04 15.60 -14.23
CA GLN A 81 26.01 16.06 -15.16
C GLN A 81 24.61 15.97 -14.53
N SER A 82 23.77 16.94 -14.87
CA SER A 82 22.35 16.97 -14.50
C SER A 82 21.64 15.71 -15.02
N LYS A 83 21.23 14.82 -14.09
CA LYS A 83 20.51 13.58 -14.39
C LYS A 83 19.02 13.73 -14.08
N VAL A 84 18.18 13.53 -15.10
CA VAL A 84 16.74 13.39 -14.93
C VAL A 84 16.44 12.01 -14.36
N THR A 85 15.70 11.95 -13.25
CA THR A 85 15.37 10.70 -12.55
C THR A 85 13.86 10.50 -12.51
N ASP A 86 13.40 9.30 -12.85
CA ASP A 86 11.99 8.93 -12.71
C ASP A 86 11.66 8.64 -11.23
N ILE A 87 10.86 9.51 -10.63
CA ILE A 87 10.43 9.40 -9.24
C ILE A 87 9.33 8.34 -9.04
N MET A 88 8.60 7.94 -10.08
CA MET A 88 7.53 6.95 -9.96
C MET A 88 8.08 5.58 -9.55
N GLN A 89 9.26 5.20 -10.07
CA GLN A 89 9.94 3.98 -9.68
C GLN A 89 10.33 4.03 -8.18
N TRP A 90 10.89 5.14 -7.71
CA TRP A 90 11.27 5.32 -6.32
C TRP A 90 10.07 5.33 -5.37
N LEU A 91 8.95 5.94 -5.76
CA LEU A 91 7.71 5.95 -4.96
C LEU A 91 7.09 4.55 -4.86
N SER A 92 7.14 3.76 -5.94
CA SER A 92 6.66 2.38 -5.94
C SER A 92 7.45 1.52 -4.95
N LEU A 93 8.78 1.66 -4.93
CA LEU A 93 9.65 0.97 -3.97
C LEU A 93 9.45 1.48 -2.53
N LEU A 94 9.33 2.79 -2.34
CA LEU A 94 9.08 3.40 -1.02
C LEU A 94 7.77 2.89 -0.40
N THR A 95 6.69 2.91 -1.17
CA THR A 95 5.37 2.45 -0.69
C THR A 95 5.38 0.96 -0.39
N LEU A 96 6.06 0.16 -1.22
CA LEU A 96 6.23 -1.27 -0.98
C LEU A 96 7.03 -1.57 0.28
N ASP A 97 8.19 -0.92 0.49
CA ASP A 97 9.01 -1.08 1.70
C ASP A 97 8.23 -0.62 2.95
N ALA A 98 7.50 0.49 2.87
CA ALA A 98 6.71 1.01 3.98
C ALA A 98 5.57 0.08 4.40
N ILE A 99 4.86 -0.51 3.44
CA ILE A 99 3.75 -1.45 3.72
C ILE A 99 4.31 -2.82 4.13
N GLY A 100 5.37 -3.30 3.49
CA GLY A 100 6.02 -4.58 3.80
C GLY A 100 6.57 -4.64 5.23
N GLU A 101 7.31 -3.60 5.64
CA GLU A 101 7.81 -3.48 7.02
C GLU A 101 6.68 -3.21 8.03
N GLY A 102 5.63 -2.49 7.62
CA GLY A 102 4.55 -2.08 8.53
C GLY A 102 3.55 -3.18 8.86
N ILE A 103 3.27 -4.09 7.93
CA ILE A 103 2.21 -5.10 8.07
C ILE A 103 2.75 -6.48 8.39
N GLY A 104 3.89 -6.88 7.83
CA GLY A 104 4.26 -8.30 7.77
C GLY A 104 5.60 -8.67 8.40
N ASP A 105 6.27 -7.77 9.13
CA ASP A 105 7.64 -7.98 9.64
C ASP A 105 8.61 -8.48 8.54
N TYR A 106 8.31 -8.22 7.27
CA TYR A 106 9.13 -8.64 6.14
C TYR A 106 10.37 -7.74 6.04
N LEU A 107 11.52 -8.34 5.76
CA LEU A 107 12.77 -7.63 5.49
C LEU A 107 12.59 -6.71 4.26
N PRO A 108 12.91 -5.41 4.36
CA PRO A 108 12.74 -4.49 3.24
C PRO A 108 13.61 -4.90 2.05
N LEU A 109 13.05 -4.79 0.84
CA LEU A 109 13.73 -5.17 -0.41
C LEU A 109 14.99 -4.34 -0.62
N SER A 110 15.08 -3.16 0.00
CA SER A 110 16.29 -2.34 0.02
C SER A 110 17.48 -2.94 0.82
N LYS A 111 17.34 -4.13 1.43
CA LYS A 111 18.44 -4.99 1.91
C LYS A 111 18.82 -6.12 0.93
N ILE A 112 17.96 -6.42 -0.03
CA ILE A 112 18.25 -7.33 -1.14
C ILE A 112 18.91 -6.45 -2.19
N GLY A 113 20.24 -6.54 -2.30
CA GLY A 113 21.00 -5.75 -3.27
C GLY A 113 20.49 -5.98 -4.69
N VAL A 114 19.77 -4.98 -5.21
CA VAL A 114 19.64 -4.70 -6.64
C VAL A 114 20.22 -3.31 -6.85
#